data_AF-A0A8T5QLB2-F1
#
_entry.id   AF-A0A8T5QLB2-F1
#
_cell.length_a   1.000
_cell.length_b   1.000
_cell.length_c   1.000
_cell.angle_alpha   90.00
_cell.angle_beta   90.00
_cell.angle_gamma   90.00
#
_symmetry.space_group_name_H-M   'P 1'
#
loop_
_entity.id
_entity.type
_entity.pdbx_description
1 polymer ?
#
loop_
_entity_poly.entity_id
_entity_poly.type
_entity_poly.pdbx_seq_one_letter_code
_entity_poly.pdbx_strand_id
1 'polypeptide(L)'
;MKCVRVTVKKIEVVQFSIRDGAELKIFFDDGAKKCLVYSTQLDNVNDDVKNIVTKIHVYEKSQNRVLDAEDVLDSFISVLIEGEEDVMEKMRVFLGRLRDEKMRLKGYGTHTGYIESLNKMQKKVLDFKPNVLRNE
;
A
#
# COMPACT_ATOMS: atom_id res chain seq x y z
N MET A 1 15.67 -22.53 3.81
CA MET A 1 14.52 -21.61 3.67
C MET A 1 14.95 -20.22 4.08
N LYS A 2 14.99 -19.28 3.14
CA LYS A 2 15.30 -17.87 3.41
C LYS A 2 14.01 -17.18 3.81
N CYS A 3 13.99 -16.58 4.99
CA CYS A 3 12.86 -15.77 5.45
C CYS A 3 13.22 -14.29 5.27
N VAL A 4 12.39 -13.56 4.53
CA VAL A 4 12.48 -12.11 4.36
C VAL A 4 11.39 -11.49 5.23
N ARG A 5 11.81 -10.72 6.24
CA ARG A 5 10.88 -9.96 7.08
C ARG A 5 10.72 -8.57 6.49
N VAL A 6 9.49 -8.14 6.29
CA VAL A 6 9.16 -6.87 5.66
C VAL A 6 8.37 -6.02 6.64
N THR A 7 8.81 -4.80 6.87
CA THR A 7 8.02 -3.80 7.58
C THR A 7 7.45 -2.79 6.58
N VAL A 8 6.13 -2.69 6.49
CA VAL A 8 5.49 -1.58 5.75
C VAL A 8 5.63 -0.30 6.56
N LYS A 9 6.14 0.77 5.95
CA LYS A 9 6.42 2.03 6.65
C LYS A 9 5.37 3.09 6.41
N LYS A 10 5.01 3.33 5.15
CA LYS A 10 3.98 4.32 4.78
C LYS A 10 3.36 4.05 3.42
N ILE A 11 2.15 4.55 3.23
CA ILE A 11 1.48 4.63 1.94
C ILE A 11 1.12 6.09 1.67
N GLU A 12 1.47 6.59 0.49
CA GLU A 12 1.20 7.96 0.06
C GLU A 12 0.34 7.95 -1.19
N VAL A 13 -0.69 8.79 -1.23
CA VAL A 13 -1.44 9.06 -2.46
C VAL A 13 -0.61 10.03 -3.29
N VAL A 14 -0.13 9.59 -4.46
CA VAL A 14 0.62 10.43 -5.40
C VAL A 14 -0.34 11.18 -6.31
N GLN A 15 -1.37 10.48 -6.78
CA GLN A 15 -2.39 11.03 -7.65
C GLN A 15 -3.76 10.54 -7.22
N PHE A 16 -4.76 11.42 -7.33
CA PHE A 16 -6.14 11.09 -7.05
C PHE A 16 -7.04 11.72 -8.13
N SER A 17 -7.90 10.89 -8.70
CA SER A 17 -8.85 11.21 -9.76
C SER A 17 -10.17 10.51 -9.48
N ILE A 18 -11.28 11.19 -9.76
CA ILE A 18 -12.60 10.59 -9.66
C ILE A 18 -12.81 9.50 -10.71
N ARG A 19 -12.22 9.70 -11.89
CA ARG A 19 -12.33 8.77 -13.02
C ARG A 19 -11.38 7.59 -12.84
N ASP A 20 -10.14 7.87 -12.48
CA ASP A 20 -9.04 6.90 -12.56
C ASP A 20 -8.65 6.33 -11.18
N GLY A 21 -9.26 6.82 -10.10
CA GLY A 21 -9.01 6.35 -8.73
C GLY A 21 -7.76 6.97 -8.12
N ALA A 22 -6.89 6.17 -7.55
CA ALA A 22 -5.69 6.63 -6.85
C ALA A 22 -4.44 5.92 -7.33
N GLU A 23 -3.34 6.66 -7.44
CA GLU A 23 -1.99 6.12 -7.53
C GLU A 23 -1.32 6.23 -6.16
N LEU A 24 -0.82 5.11 -5.67
CA LEU A 24 -0.23 4.97 -4.35
C LEU A 24 1.26 4.64 -4.46
N LYS A 25 2.09 5.30 -3.65
CA LYS A 25 3.44 4.83 -3.34
C LYS A 25 3.41 4.10 -2.00
N ILE A 26 3.83 2.85 -2.01
CA ILE A 26 3.93 2.01 -0.82
C ILE A 26 5.40 1.82 -0.49
N PHE A 27 5.80 2.29 0.68
CA PHE A 27 7.17 2.24 1.18
C PHE A 27 7.29 1.15 2.24
N PHE A 28 8.30 0.31 2.10
CA PHE A 28 8.55 -0.83 2.96
C PHE A 28 10.06 -1.10 3.04
N ASP A 29 10.49 -1.86 4.03
CA ASP A 29 11.87 -2.33 4.11
C ASP A 29 11.97 -3.77 4.62
N ASP A 30 13.04 -4.43 4.19
CA ASP A 30 13.52 -5.71 4.67
C ASP A 30 14.97 -5.63 5.18
N GLY A 31 15.39 -4.41 5.55
CA GLY A 31 16.79 -4.01 5.76
C GLY A 31 17.29 -3.02 4.70
N ALA A 32 16.64 -2.97 3.52
CA ALA A 32 16.85 -1.93 2.51
C ALA A 32 15.55 -1.15 2.26
N LYS A 33 15.66 0.18 2.07
CA LYS A 33 14.49 1.03 1.77
C LYS A 33 13.98 0.74 0.36
N LYS A 34 12.71 0.35 0.26
CA LYS A 34 12.04 -0.02 -0.99
C LYS A 34 10.75 0.77 -1.18
N CYS A 35 10.32 0.87 -2.44
CA CYS A 35 9.10 1.54 -2.82
C CYS A 35 8.48 0.83 -4.03
N LEU A 36 7.17 0.61 -3.99
CA LEU A 36 6.39 0.16 -5.14
C LEU A 36 5.27 1.16 -5.43
N VAL A 37 4.90 1.28 -6.71
CA VAL A 37 3.76 2.08 -7.15
C VAL A 37 2.59 1.15 -7.43
N TYR A 38 1.40 1.51 -6.95
CA TYR A 38 0.17 0.76 -7.15
C TYR A 38 -0.97 1.69 -7.53
N SER A 39 -1.57 1.46 -8.69
CA SER A 39 -2.76 2.17 -9.14
C SER A 39 -4.01 1.37 -8.82
N THR A 40 -5.04 2.02 -8.31
CA THR A 40 -6.31 1.40 -7.94
C THR A 40 -7.49 2.25 -8.33
N GLN A 41 -8.57 1.61 -8.79
CA GLN A 41 -9.85 2.27 -8.98
C GLN A 41 -10.63 2.49 -7.68
N LEU A 42 -10.25 1.87 -6.55
CA LEU A 42 -10.96 1.94 -5.27
C LEU A 42 -12.39 1.37 -5.33
N ASP A 43 -12.70 0.53 -6.30
CA ASP A 43 -14.03 -0.07 -6.45
C ASP A 43 -14.23 -1.23 -5.44
N ASN A 44 -13.18 -1.98 -5.13
CA ASN A 44 -13.17 -3.00 -4.08
C ASN A 44 -11.94 -2.88 -3.18
N VAL A 45 -12.11 -2.17 -2.08
CA VAL A 45 -11.07 -1.92 -1.07
C VAL A 45 -10.42 -3.21 -0.54
N ASN A 46 -11.19 -4.28 -0.33
CA ASN A 46 -10.64 -5.51 0.23
C ASN A 46 -9.69 -6.23 -0.75
N ASP A 47 -10.05 -6.22 -2.03
CA ASP A 47 -9.21 -6.81 -3.07
C ASP A 47 -7.97 -5.94 -3.30
N ASP A 48 -8.11 -4.61 -3.24
CA ASP A 48 -6.98 -3.69 -3.33
C ASP A 48 -5.94 -3.93 -2.22
N VAL A 49 -6.39 -4.10 -0.97
CA VAL A 49 -5.48 -4.43 0.15
C VAL A 49 -4.74 -5.74 -0.11
N LYS A 50 -5.47 -6.80 -0.49
CA LYS A 50 -4.86 -8.11 -0.80
C LYS A 50 -3.86 -8.02 -1.95
N ASN A 51 -4.18 -7.25 -2.98
CA ASN A 51 -3.33 -7.04 -4.14
C ASN A 51 -2.05 -6.28 -3.78
N ILE A 52 -2.13 -5.27 -2.92
CA ILE A 52 -0.96 -4.54 -2.42
C ILE A 52 -0.03 -5.50 -1.66
N VAL A 53 -0.58 -6.27 -0.71
CA VAL A 53 0.19 -7.28 0.06
C VAL A 53 0.84 -8.29 -0.90
N THR A 54 0.05 -8.86 -1.82
CA THR A 54 0.55 -9.81 -2.83
C THR A 54 1.69 -9.22 -3.66
N LYS A 55 1.59 -7.95 -4.07
CA LYS A 55 2.66 -7.26 -4.81
C LYS A 55 3.93 -7.11 -3.98
N ILE A 56 3.84 -6.84 -2.67
CA ILE A 56 5.00 -6.83 -1.77
C ILE A 56 5.65 -8.22 -1.74
N HIS A 57 4.88 -9.30 -1.55
CA HIS A 57 5.42 -10.66 -1.56
C HIS A 57 6.11 -11.01 -2.88
N VAL A 58 5.49 -10.70 -4.02
CA VAL A 58 6.06 -10.96 -5.35
C VAL A 58 7.33 -10.15 -5.57
N TYR A 59 7.32 -8.87 -5.20
CA TYR A 59 8.50 -8.01 -5.30
C TYR A 59 9.66 -8.59 -4.50
N GLU A 60 9.44 -8.93 -3.24
CA GLU A 60 10.48 -9.49 -2.37
C GLU A 60 11.03 -10.82 -2.86
N LYS A 61 10.15 -11.73 -3.31
CA LYS A 61 10.59 -12.98 -3.93
C LYS A 61 11.46 -12.71 -5.16
N SER A 62 11.06 -11.76 -6.02
CA SER A 62 11.81 -11.42 -7.24
C SER A 62 13.20 -10.88 -6.96
N GLN A 63 13.35 -10.02 -5.94
CA GLN A 63 14.64 -9.40 -5.59
C GLN A 63 15.59 -10.37 -4.89
N ASN A 64 15.05 -11.43 -4.28
CA ASN A 64 15.80 -12.41 -3.52
C ASN A 64 16.05 -13.72 -4.28
N ARG A 65 15.56 -13.85 -5.52
CA ARG A 65 15.92 -14.95 -6.42
C ARG A 65 17.39 -14.83 -6.80
N VAL A 66 18.20 -15.84 -6.44
CA VAL A 66 19.58 -15.95 -6.90
C VAL A 66 19.53 -16.44 -8.35
N LEU A 67 20.08 -15.66 -9.28
CA LEU A 67 20.13 -15.94 -10.73
C LEU A 67 21.26 -16.94 -11.10
N ASP A 68 21.65 -17.84 -10.19
CA ASP A 68 22.61 -18.89 -10.53
C ASP A 68 21.88 -20.18 -10.88
N ALA A 69 22.29 -20.72 -12.03
CA ALA A 69 21.72 -21.84 -12.73
C ALA A 69 21.74 -23.13 -11.91
N GLU A 70 20.71 -23.35 -11.09
CA GLU A 70 20.24 -24.68 -10.68
C GLU A 70 18.79 -24.55 -10.16
N ASP A 71 17.87 -24.91 -11.04
CA ASP A 71 16.44 -24.64 -11.08
C ASP A 71 15.59 -25.41 -10.01
N VAL A 72 16.04 -25.46 -8.75
CA VAL A 72 15.36 -26.23 -7.68
C VAL A 72 15.04 -25.40 -6.42
N LEU A 73 15.59 -24.19 -6.27
CA LEU A 73 15.45 -23.38 -5.05
C LEU A 73 14.30 -22.35 -5.07
N ASP A 74 13.46 -22.34 -6.11
CA ASP A 74 12.27 -21.48 -6.20
C ASP A 74 11.27 -21.71 -5.02
N SER A 75 11.45 -22.81 -4.30
CA SER A 75 10.55 -23.33 -3.25
C SER A 75 10.79 -22.78 -1.83
N PHE A 76 11.80 -21.94 -1.59
CA PHE A 76 12.28 -21.70 -0.21
C PHE A 76 12.39 -20.25 0.26
N ILE A 77 11.80 -19.27 -0.44
CA ILE A 77 11.71 -17.89 0.05
C ILE A 77 10.32 -17.65 0.66
N SER A 78 10.29 -17.52 1.99
CA SER A 78 9.12 -17.07 2.73
C SER A 78 9.23 -15.58 3.01
N VAL A 79 8.18 -14.82 2.70
CA VAL A 79 8.10 -13.38 2.98
C VAL A 79 7.07 -13.20 4.08
N LEU A 80 7.44 -12.53 5.17
CA LEU A 80 6.58 -12.25 6.30
C LEU A 80 6.45 -10.74 6.47
N ILE A 81 5.22 -10.23 6.42
CA ILE A 81 4.95 -8.83 6.72
C ILE A 81 4.75 -8.68 8.23
N GLU A 82 5.52 -7.81 8.87
CA GLU A 82 5.39 -7.55 10.30
C GLU A 82 4.03 -6.91 10.62
N GLY A 83 3.27 -7.56 11.49
CA GLY A 83 1.93 -7.10 11.86
C GLY A 83 0.95 -7.10 10.69
N GLU A 84 1.06 -8.06 9.77
CA GLU A 84 0.27 -8.11 8.52
C GLU A 84 -1.22 -7.82 8.71
N GLU A 85 -1.87 -8.39 9.73
CA GLU A 85 -3.29 -8.14 10.02
C GLU A 85 -3.58 -6.67 10.35
N ASP A 86 -2.79 -6.05 11.23
CA ASP A 86 -2.91 -4.63 11.59
C ASP A 86 -2.59 -3.72 10.38
N VAL A 87 -1.60 -4.11 9.58
CA VAL A 87 -1.26 -3.43 8.34
C VAL A 87 -2.45 -3.46 7.38
N MET A 88 -3.02 -4.64 7.14
CA MET A 88 -4.16 -4.83 6.26
C MET A 88 -5.39 -4.06 6.75
N GLU A 89 -5.66 -4.05 8.06
CA GLU A 89 -6.79 -3.30 8.62
C GLU A 89 -6.60 -1.78 8.47
N LYS A 90 -5.42 -1.25 8.79
CA LYS A 90 -5.10 0.17 8.58
C LYS A 90 -5.17 0.55 7.11
N MET A 91 -4.70 -0.31 6.21
CA MET A 91 -4.84 -0.11 4.76
C MET A 91 -6.31 -0.09 4.35
N ARG A 92 -7.13 -1.03 4.83
CA ARG A 92 -8.57 -1.09 4.56
C ARG A 92 -9.28 0.19 4.97
N VAL A 93 -9.02 0.69 6.18
CA VAL A 93 -9.59 1.95 6.66
C VAL A 93 -9.13 3.13 5.80
N PHE A 94 -7.84 3.17 5.44
CA PHE A 94 -7.30 4.25 4.61
C PHE A 94 -7.90 4.28 3.21
N LEU A 95 -7.89 3.14 2.50
CA LEU A 95 -8.47 3.02 1.17
C LEU A 95 -10.00 3.21 1.19
N GLY A 96 -10.68 2.76 2.25
CA GLY A 96 -12.10 3.03 2.50
C GLY A 96 -12.39 4.53 2.50
N ARG A 97 -11.59 5.32 3.24
CA ARG A 97 -11.72 6.79 3.23
C ARG A 97 -11.46 7.40 1.85
N LEU A 98 -10.51 6.86 1.09
CA LEU A 98 -10.27 7.32 -0.29
C LEU A 98 -11.48 7.04 -1.19
N ARG A 99 -12.06 5.84 -1.09
CA ARG A 99 -13.25 5.44 -1.85
C ARG A 99 -14.45 6.32 -1.49
N ASP A 100 -14.71 6.51 -0.21
CA ASP A 100 -15.87 7.27 0.24
C ASP A 100 -15.78 8.72 -0.24
N GLU A 101 -14.57 9.30 -0.23
CA GLU A 101 -14.33 10.61 -0.83
C GLU A 101 -14.49 10.61 -2.36
N LYS A 102 -14.01 9.57 -3.07
CA LYS A 102 -14.23 9.40 -4.52
C LYS A 102 -15.72 9.43 -4.83
N MET A 103 -16.52 8.68 -4.07
CA MET A 103 -17.98 8.60 -4.25
C MET A 103 -18.67 9.92 -3.90
N ARG A 104 -18.25 10.58 -2.82
CA ARG A 104 -18.72 11.92 -2.46
C ARG A 104 -18.50 12.88 -3.62
N LEU A 105 -17.29 12.96 -4.16
CA LEU A 105 -16.96 13.89 -5.23
C LEU A 105 -17.65 13.56 -6.57
N LYS A 106 -17.96 12.29 -6.86
CA LYS A 106 -18.82 11.92 -8.02
C LYS A 106 -20.20 12.57 -7.94
N GLY A 107 -20.75 12.74 -6.74
CA GLY A 107 -22.07 13.33 -6.53
C GLY A 107 -22.13 14.85 -6.67
N TYR A 108 -20.98 15.55 -6.61
CA TYR A 108 -20.90 17.02 -6.62
C TYR A 108 -20.22 17.53 -7.89
N GLY A 109 -20.93 17.49 -9.02
CA GLY A 109 -20.37 17.87 -10.33
C GLY A 109 -19.88 19.32 -10.46
N THR A 110 -20.30 20.24 -9.59
CA THR A 110 -20.02 21.69 -9.69
C THR A 110 -20.12 22.40 -8.33
N HIS A 111 -19.33 21.99 -7.34
CA HIS A 111 -19.29 22.69 -6.04
C HIS A 111 -17.94 23.36 -5.80
N THR A 112 -18.01 24.57 -5.24
CA THR A 112 -16.87 25.33 -4.72
C THR A 112 -16.10 24.45 -3.71
N GLY A 113 -14.77 24.34 -3.85
CA GLY A 113 -13.93 23.46 -3.03
C GLY A 113 -13.66 22.06 -3.61
N TYR A 114 -14.12 21.77 -4.84
CA TYR A 114 -13.80 20.54 -5.56
C TYR A 114 -12.29 20.33 -5.77
N ILE A 115 -11.61 21.34 -6.32
CA ILE A 115 -10.15 21.32 -6.55
C ILE A 115 -9.41 21.16 -5.22
N GLU A 116 -9.86 21.86 -4.17
CA GLU A 116 -9.26 21.76 -2.84
C GLU A 116 -9.40 20.36 -2.25
N SER A 117 -10.56 19.72 -2.44
CA SER A 117 -10.79 18.34 -2.00
C SER A 117 -9.86 17.36 -2.73
N LEU A 118 -9.71 17.49 -4.06
CA LEU A 118 -8.75 16.67 -4.81
C LEU A 118 -7.30 16.88 -4.34
N ASN A 119 -6.89 18.14 -4.15
CA ASN A 119 -5.56 18.47 -3.64
C ASN A 119 -5.31 17.93 -2.22
N LYS A 120 -6.34 17.90 -1.37
CA LYS A 120 -6.25 17.31 -0.03
C LYS A 120 -6.05 15.80 -0.11
N MET A 121 -6.66 15.13 -1.08
CA MET A 121 -6.50 13.69 -1.27
C MET A 121 -5.11 13.31 -1.77
N GLN A 122 -4.53 14.11 -2.66
CA GLN A 122 -3.14 13.94 -3.13
C GLN A 122 -2.07 14.18 -2.06
N LYS A 123 -2.46 14.64 -0.85
CA LYS A 123 -1.55 14.82 0.30
C LYS A 123 -1.79 13.78 1.39
N LYS A 124 -2.66 12.79 1.17
CA LYS A 124 -2.98 11.77 2.17
C LYS A 124 -1.84 10.77 2.30
N VAL A 125 -1.43 10.58 3.54
CA VAL A 125 -0.41 9.61 3.95
C VAL A 125 -0.98 8.73 5.04
N LEU A 126 -0.70 7.43 4.96
CA LEU A 126 -0.88 6.47 6.03
C LEU A 126 0.52 6.07 6.52
N ASP A 127 0.85 6.43 7.75
CA ASP A 127 2.09 6.01 8.41
C ASP A 127 1.83 4.79 9.32
N PHE A 128 2.72 3.80 9.25
CA PHE A 128 2.69 2.60 10.08
C PHE A 128 3.73 2.68 11.21
N LYS A 129 3.99 3.88 11.74
CA LYS A 129 4.99 4.08 12.80
C LYS A 129 4.85 2.99 13.87
N PRO A 130 5.97 2.40 14.35
CA PRO A 130 5.90 1.50 15.47
C PRO A 130 5.25 2.24 16.64
N ASN A 131 4.25 1.63 17.27
CA ASN A 131 3.73 2.08 18.55
C ASN A 131 4.91 2.06 19.53
N VAL A 132 5.61 3.19 19.67
CA VAL A 132 6.43 3.43 20.84
C VAL A 132 5.40 3.62 21.95
N LEU A 133 5.14 2.55 22.69
CA LEU A 133 4.48 2.63 23.98
C LEU A 133 5.21 3.73 24.76
N ARG A 134 4.56 4.89 24.88
CA ARG A 134 4.98 5.91 25.83
C ARG A 134 4.70 5.33 27.20
N ASN A 135 5.71 4.68 27.77
CA ASN A 135 5.81 4.51 29.21
C ASN A 135 6.24 5.87 29.77
N GLU A 136 5.26 6.70 30.12
CA GLU A 136 5.40 7.79 31.08
C GLU A 136 4.35 7.60 32.17
#